data_AF-A0A7G8H9L9-F1
#
_entry.id   AF-A0A7G8H9L9-F1
#
_cell.length_a   1.000
_cell.length_b   1.000
_cell.length_c   1.000
_cell.angle_alpha   90.00
_cell.angle_beta   90.00
_cell.angle_gamma   90.00
#
_symmetry.space_group_name_H-M   'P 1'
#
loop_
_entity.id
_entity.type
_entity.pdbx_description
1 polymer ?
#
loop_
_entity_poly.entity_id
_entity_poly.type
_entity_poly.pdbx_seq_one_letter_code
_entity_poly.pdbx_strand_id
1 'polypeptide(L)'
;MSHYDGKVAEELGCSFISVMLQDTEMYRKYRKILLKQYPNKEGMGWPTYLLVSDPDGDFSIEGELKGGMPKGDFRTRLAELLPS
;
A
#
# COMPACT_ATOMS: atom_id res chain seq x y z
N MET A 1 5.55 -2.14 -12.69
CA MET A 1 5.90 -2.73 -11.37
C MET A 1 4.65 -3.09 -10.58
N SER A 2 3.68 -2.18 -10.45
CA SER A 2 2.40 -2.42 -9.75
C SER A 2 1.64 -3.70 -10.13
N HIS A 3 1.69 -4.14 -11.39
CA HIS A 3 1.04 -5.39 -11.82
C HIS A 3 1.62 -6.63 -11.11
N TYR A 4 2.94 -6.69 -10.92
CA TYR A 4 3.58 -7.82 -10.21
C TYR A 4 3.33 -7.74 -8.71
N ASP A 5 3.40 -6.54 -8.14
CA ASP A 5 3.16 -6.30 -6.72
C ASP A 5 1.71 -6.67 -6.36
N GLY A 6 0.75 -6.29 -7.21
CA GLY A 6 -0.66 -6.65 -7.07
C GLY A 6 -0.87 -8.16 -7.11
N LYS A 7 -0.25 -8.86 -8.06
CA LYS A 7 -0.33 -10.33 -8.10
C LYS A 7 0.24 -10.98 -6.83
N VAL A 8 1.35 -10.47 -6.30
CA VAL A 8 1.92 -10.98 -5.05
C VAL A 8 0.98 -10.72 -3.87
N ALA A 9 0.39 -9.54 -3.78
CA ALA A 9 -0.57 -9.22 -2.73
C ALA A 9 -1.80 -10.13 -2.78
N GLU A 10 -2.35 -10.37 -3.97
CA GLU A 10 -3.47 -11.30 -4.19
C GLU A 10 -3.12 -12.74 -3.80
N GLU A 11 -1.94 -13.22 -4.18
CA GLU A 11 -1.46 -14.55 -3.78
C GLU A 11 -1.28 -14.70 -2.26
N LEU A 12 -1.06 -13.59 -1.54
CA LEU A 12 -0.99 -13.54 -0.08
C LEU A 12 -2.36 -13.23 0.58
N GLY A 13 -3.45 -13.26 -0.19
CA GLY A 13 -4.81 -13.07 0.32
C GLY A 13 -5.21 -11.61 0.52
N CYS A 14 -4.44 -10.65 0.03
CA CYS A 14 -4.75 -9.22 0.11
C CYS A 14 -5.41 -8.73 -1.19
N SER A 15 -6.28 -7.72 -1.08
CA SER A 15 -6.66 -6.92 -2.24
C SER A 15 -5.61 -5.85 -2.52
N PHE A 16 -5.37 -5.52 -3.80
CA PHE A 16 -4.40 -4.50 -4.18
C PHE A 16 -5.08 -3.27 -4.78
N ILE A 17 -4.96 -2.13 -4.10
CA ILE A 17 -5.50 -0.84 -4.55
C ILE A 17 -4.34 0.03 -5.06
N SER A 18 -4.24 0.18 -6.38
CA SER A 18 -3.23 1.05 -7.00
C SER A 18 -3.74 2.49 -7.07
N VAL A 19 -3.13 3.39 -6.31
CA VAL A 19 -3.48 4.83 -6.31
C VAL A 19 -2.42 5.62 -7.06
N MET A 20 -2.75 6.09 -8.26
CA MET A 20 -1.89 6.98 -9.05
C MET A 20 -2.25 8.44 -8.76
N LEU A 21 -1.26 9.33 -8.61
CA LEU A 21 -1.52 10.75 -8.35
C LEU A 21 -2.27 11.44 -9.51
N GLN A 22 -2.10 10.92 -10.72
CA GLN A 22 -2.80 11.40 -11.92
C GLN A 22 -4.27 10.94 -11.96
N ASP A 23 -4.61 9.85 -11.27
CA ASP A 23 -5.98 9.39 -11.12
C ASP A 23 -6.63 10.14 -9.95
N THR A 24 -7.24 11.28 -10.29
CA THR A 24 -7.80 12.19 -9.28
C THR A 24 -8.97 11.60 -8.50
N GLU A 25 -9.71 10.64 -9.07
CA GLU A 25 -10.84 10.00 -8.40
C GLU A 25 -10.33 9.04 -7.32
N MET A 26 -9.47 8.11 -7.72
CA MET A 26 -8.85 7.14 -6.81
C MET A 26 -8.01 7.84 -5.73
N TYR A 27 -7.24 8.87 -6.13
CA TYR A 27 -6.46 9.66 -5.18
C TYR A 27 -7.34 10.37 -4.17
N ARG A 28 -8.44 11.04 -4.58
CA ARG A 28 -9.33 11.72 -3.65
C ARG A 28 -9.96 10.76 -2.65
N LYS A 29 -10.32 9.55 -3.09
CA LYS A 29 -10.93 8.50 -2.27
C LYS A 29 -9.98 8.05 -1.15
N TYR A 30 -8.73 7.73 -1.49
CA TYR A 30 -7.79 7.12 -0.54
C TYR A 30 -6.74 8.07 0.05
N ARG A 31 -6.67 9.34 -0.38
CA ARG A 31 -5.69 10.31 0.18
C ARG A 31 -5.79 10.45 1.69
N LYS A 32 -6.97 10.23 2.28
CA LYS A 32 -7.17 10.27 3.74
C LYS A 32 -6.27 9.26 4.46
N ILE A 33 -6.05 8.09 3.86
CA ILE A 33 -5.20 7.03 4.39
C ILE A 33 -3.73 7.47 4.30
N LEU A 34 -3.32 7.94 3.12
CA LEU A 34 -1.96 8.44 2.91
C LEU A 34 -1.61 9.57 3.90
N LEU A 35 -2.52 10.52 4.11
CA LEU A 35 -2.31 11.67 4.99
C LEU A 35 -2.38 11.31 6.48
N LYS A 36 -3.03 10.20 6.85
CA LYS A 36 -2.99 9.68 8.24
C LYS A 36 -1.56 9.26 8.60
N GLN A 37 -0.85 8.61 7.66
CA GLN A 37 0.55 8.21 7.86
C GLN A 37 1.53 9.36 7.59
N TYR A 38 1.24 10.19 6.57
CA TYR A 38 2.11 11.29 6.12
C TYR A 38 1.35 12.61 6.03
N PRO A 39 1.05 13.28 7.16
CA PRO A 39 0.29 14.54 7.17
C PRO A 39 0.89 15.61 6.25
N ASN A 40 2.22 15.67 6.19
CA ASN A 40 2.97 16.64 5.39
C ASN A 40 3.66 16.01 4.17
N LYS A 41 3.41 14.72 3.86
CA LYS A 41 4.06 13.94 2.78
C LYS A 41 5.58 13.79 2.87
N GLU A 42 6.20 14.18 3.98
CA GLU A 42 7.63 14.00 4.22
C GLU A 42 7.95 12.55 4.60
N GLY A 43 9.12 12.04 4.21
CA GLY A 43 9.55 10.67 4.53
C GLY A 43 8.88 9.55 3.72
N MET A 44 8.07 9.91 2.72
CA MET A 44 7.53 8.98 1.74
C MET A 44 8.64 8.47 0.81
N GLY A 45 8.77 7.15 0.66
CA GLY A 45 9.61 6.53 -0.37
C GLY A 45 8.74 6.09 -1.55
N TRP A 46 9.15 6.35 -2.79
CA TRP A 46 8.37 5.99 -3.98
C TRP A 46 8.85 4.68 -4.61
N PRO A 47 7.94 3.72 -4.93
CA PRO A 47 6.54 3.61 -4.48
C PRO A 47 6.41 3.41 -2.95
N THR A 48 5.28 3.88 -2.39
CA THR A 48 4.87 3.63 -0.99
C THR A 48 3.71 2.63 -1.01
N TYR A 49 3.80 1.58 -0.19
CA TYR A 49 2.73 0.62 0.04
C TYR A 49 2.27 0.74 1.50
N LEU A 50 0.96 0.81 1.71
CA LEU A 50 0.35 0.80 3.04
C LEU A 50 -0.52 -0.44 3.13
N LEU A 51 -0.31 -1.25 4.17
CA LEU A 51 -1.20 -2.36 4.52
C LEU A 51 -2.32 -1.77 5.38
N VAL A 52 -3.57 -1.94 4.94
CA VAL A 52 -4.71 -1.23 5.50
C VAL A 52 -5.86 -2.20 5.75
N SER A 53 -6.46 -2.15 6.93
CA SER A 53 -7.73 -2.81 7.22
C SER A 53 -8.90 -1.86 6.92
N ASP A 54 -10.00 -2.38 6.37
CA ASP A 54 -11.20 -1.62 6.00
C ASP A 54 -10.95 -0.26 5.30
N PRO A 55 -10.28 -0.23 4.13
CA PRO A 55 -9.87 1.02 3.47
C PRO A 55 -11.04 1.92 3.04
N ASP A 56 -12.24 1.36 2.91
CA ASP A 56 -13.46 2.07 2.53
C ASP A 56 -14.26 2.61 3.74
N GLY A 57 -14.15 1.96 4.90
CA GLY A 57 -14.81 2.36 6.15
C GLY A 57 -13.88 3.04 7.16
N ASP A 58 -13.84 2.49 8.38
CA ASP A 58 -13.04 3.01 9.50
C ASP A 58 -11.65 2.37 9.54
N PHE A 59 -10.81 2.88 8.64
CA PHE A 59 -9.55 2.23 8.32
C PHE A 59 -8.46 2.34 9.41
N SER A 60 -7.67 1.28 9.53
CA SER A 60 -6.41 1.25 10.28
C SER A 60 -5.24 0.87 9.37
N ILE A 61 -4.05 1.42 9.66
CA ILE A 61 -2.82 1.12 8.92
C ILE A 61 -2.04 0.11 9.75
N GLU A 62 -1.85 -1.09 9.22
CA GLU A 62 -1.21 -2.22 9.91
C GLU A 62 0.29 -2.30 9.60
N GLY A 63 0.75 -1.67 8.52
CA GLY A 63 2.14 -1.68 8.13
C GLY A 63 2.44 -0.86 6.89
N GLU A 64 3.72 -0.71 6.58
CA GLU A 64 4.17 0.01 5.39
C GLU A 64 5.40 -0.64 4.75
N LEU A 65 5.51 -0.52 3.44
CA LEU A 65 6.70 -0.81 2.66
C LEU A 65 7.06 0.40 1.80
N LYS A 66 8.35 0.69 1.64
CA LYS A 66 8.84 1.87 0.92
C LYS A 66 9.87 1.50 -0.13
N GLY A 67 9.81 2.19 -1.25
CA GLY A 67 10.78 2.08 -2.33
C GLY A 67 10.51 0.90 -3.27
N GLY A 68 11.11 0.98 -4.45
CA GLY A 68 11.07 -0.13 -5.41
C GLY A 68 11.93 -1.27 -4.91
N MET A 69 11.43 -2.50 -4.99
CA MET A 69 12.17 -3.69 -4.58
C MET A 69 11.92 -4.87 -5.53
N PRO A 70 12.82 -5.87 -5.56
CA PRO A 70 12.58 -7.11 -6.28
C PRO A 70 11.30 -7.82 -5.81
N LYS A 71 10.65 -8.56 -6.73
CA LYS A 71 9.40 -9.29 -6.44
C LYS A 71 9.51 -10.25 -5.26
N GLY A 72 10.66 -10.92 -5.10
CA GLY A 72 10.92 -11.82 -3.97
C GLY A 72 10.90 -11.08 -2.64
N ASP A 73 11.64 -9.98 -2.56
CA ASP A 73 11.73 -9.13 -1.37
C ASP A 73 10.37 -8.53 -1.01
N PHE A 74 9.60 -8.07 -2.01
CA PHE A 74 8.24 -7.58 -1.79
C PHE A 74 7.34 -8.65 -1.17
N ARG A 75 7.38 -9.89 -1.68
CA ARG A 75 6.62 -11.01 -1.13
C ARG A 75 7.00 -11.27 0.32
N THR A 76 8.29 -11.44 0.59
CA THR A 76 8.77 -11.78 1.94
C THR A 76 8.37 -10.70 2.94
N ARG A 77 8.61 -9.43 2.62
CA ARG A 77 8.29 -8.32 3.52
C ARG A 77 6.79 -8.12 3.71
N LEU A 78 5.99 -8.29 2.66
CA LEU A 78 4.53 -8.23 2.81
C LEU A 78 4.03 -9.37 3.70
N ALA A 79 4.53 -10.59 3.50
CA ALA A 79 4.16 -11.74 4.33
C ALA A 79 4.52 -11.56 5.81
N GLU A 80 5.66 -10.92 6.11
CA GLU A 80 6.08 -10.58 7.47
C GLU A 80 5.15 -9.56 8.17
N LEU A 81 4.44 -8.73 7.41
CA LEU A 81 3.46 -7.77 7.94
C LEU A 81 2.08 -8.38 8.17
N LEU A 82 1.80 -9.56 7.58
CA LEU A 82 0.51 -10.22 7.73
C LEU A 82 0.48 -11.05 9.01
N PRO A 83 -0.69 -11.13 9.68
CA PRO A 83 -0.85 -12.03 10.82
C PRO A 83 -0.60 -13.49 10.40
N SER A 84 0.05 -14.25 11.28
CA SER A 84 0.39 -15.67 11.09
C SER A 84 -0.83 -16.59 11.13
#